data_AF-A0A535NK52-F1
#
_entry.id   AF-A0A535NK52-F1
#
_cell.length_a   1.000
_cell.length_b   1.000
_cell.length_c   1.000
_cell.angle_alpha   90.00
_cell.angle_beta   90.00
_cell.angle_gamma   90.00
#
_symmetry.space_group_name_H-M   'P 1'
#
loop_
_entity.id
_entity.type
_entity.pdbx_description
1 polymer ?
#
loop_
_entity_poly.entity_id
_entity_poly.type
_entity_poly.pdbx_seq_one_letter_code
_entity_poly.pdbx_strand_id
1 'polypeptide(L)'
;MTSRIGSPALIPNPALKSFEVLVGEWQTTGSHPDLPDRTLHGRTSFDWLEGGAYLIMHSEIDDPNVPSGVAIFGSDDVAKKYSMLYFDERGISRKYEVTMTGNQLKWWRDEPSFSQRFTIA
;
A
#
# COMPACT_ATOMS: atom_id res chain seq x y z
N MET A 1 -9.73 -25.21 22.31
CA MET A 1 -9.36 -24.15 21.36
C MET A 1 -8.74 -24.82 20.16
N THR A 2 -9.39 -24.78 19.00
CA THR A 2 -8.84 -25.34 17.76
C THR A 2 -7.72 -24.44 17.26
N SER A 3 -6.55 -25.03 16.98
CA SER A 3 -5.43 -24.29 16.40
C SER A 3 -5.85 -23.70 15.05
N ARG A 4 -5.52 -22.43 14.81
CA ARG A 4 -5.81 -21.76 13.53
C ARG A 4 -5.06 -22.46 12.41
N ILE A 5 -5.76 -22.81 11.33
CA ILE A 5 -5.13 -23.37 10.13
C ILE A 5 -4.09 -22.37 9.61
N GLY A 6 -2.86 -22.83 9.37
CA GLY A 6 -1.77 -21.99 8.87
C GLY A 6 -0.99 -21.21 9.93
N SER A 7 -1.22 -21.42 11.23
CA SER A 7 -0.51 -20.72 12.31
C SER A 7 1.03 -20.63 12.18
N PRO A 8 1.76 -21.66 11.71
CA PRO A 8 3.22 -21.57 11.53
C PRO A 8 3.67 -20.50 10.52
N ALA A 9 2.79 -20.04 9.62
CA ALA A 9 3.09 -18.99 8.63
C ALA A 9 2.83 -17.58 9.17
N LEU A 10 2.27 -17.43 10.37
CA LEU A 10 1.98 -16.14 11.00
C LEU A 10 3.23 -15.56 11.68
N ILE A 11 4.26 -15.33 10.88
CA ILE A 11 5.56 -14.85 11.32
C ILE A 11 5.98 -13.62 10.49
N PRO A 12 6.84 -12.75 11.04
CA PRO A 12 7.33 -11.59 10.30
C PRO A 12 8.06 -11.99 9.02
N ASN A 13 7.67 -11.38 7.90
CA ASN A 13 8.40 -11.51 6.64
C ASN A 13 9.65 -10.61 6.67
N PRO A 14 10.87 -11.17 6.71
CA PRO A 14 12.08 -10.37 6.83
C PRO A 14 12.31 -9.43 5.64
N ALA A 15 11.76 -9.73 4.47
CA ALA A 15 11.87 -8.87 3.29
C ALA A 15 11.11 -7.54 3.47
N LEU A 16 10.09 -7.49 4.33
CA LEU A 16 9.29 -6.30 4.59
C LEU A 16 9.81 -5.46 5.76
N LYS A 17 10.95 -5.82 6.38
CA LYS A 17 11.48 -5.10 7.55
C LYS A 17 11.63 -3.59 7.32
N SER A 18 12.03 -3.16 6.13
CA SER A 18 12.16 -1.73 5.79
C SER A 18 10.84 -0.96 5.79
N PHE A 19 9.69 -1.66 5.77
CA PHE A 19 8.36 -1.05 5.80
C PHE A 19 7.90 -0.70 7.23
N GLU A 20 8.64 -1.13 8.26
CA GLU A 20 8.33 -0.83 9.66
C GLU A 20 8.17 0.67 9.92
N VAL A 21 8.92 1.51 9.21
CA VAL A 21 8.86 2.98 9.32
C VAL A 21 7.51 3.57 8.89
N LEU A 22 6.70 2.82 8.14
CA LEU A 22 5.36 3.25 7.71
C LEU A 22 4.28 2.95 8.75
N VAL A 23 4.53 2.02 9.68
CA VAL A 23 3.49 1.49 10.58
C VAL A 23 2.96 2.60 11.49
N GLY A 24 1.64 2.75 11.53
CA GLY A 24 0.94 3.79 12.26
C GLY A 24 -0.11 4.51 11.43
N GLU A 25 -0.63 5.59 12.00
CA GLU A 25 -1.61 6.47 11.35
C GLU A 25 -0.97 7.80 10.94
N TRP A 26 -1.34 8.27 9.75
CA TRP A 26 -0.76 9.44 9.12
C TRP A 26 -1.85 10.38 8.65
N GLN A 27 -1.66 11.67 8.88
CA GLN A 27 -2.33 12.71 8.11
C GLN A 27 -1.52 12.92 6.83
N THR A 28 -2.17 12.89 5.67
CA THR A 28 -1.49 12.96 4.38
C THR A 28 -1.86 14.25 3.65
N THR A 29 -0.88 14.78 2.93
CA THR A 29 -1.07 15.86 1.96
C THR A 29 -0.42 15.47 0.65
N GLY A 30 -1.03 15.81 -0.48
CA GLY A 30 -0.50 15.45 -1.79
C GLY A 30 -0.98 16.36 -2.91
N SER A 31 -0.49 16.08 -4.11
CA SER A 31 -0.87 16.76 -5.35
C SER A 31 -1.15 15.71 -6.42
N HIS A 32 -2.07 16.02 -7.34
CA HIS A 32 -2.36 15.15 -8.48
C HIS A 32 -2.28 15.95 -9.79
N PRO A 33 -1.64 15.45 -10.87
CA PRO A 33 -1.52 16.20 -12.12
C PRO A 33 -2.86 16.63 -12.75
N ASP A 34 -3.89 15.80 -12.61
CA ASP A 34 -5.26 16.13 -13.07
C ASP A 34 -6.01 17.08 -12.13
N LEU A 35 -5.41 17.45 -10.99
CA LEU A 35 -5.92 18.41 -10.01
C LEU A 35 -4.82 19.43 -9.64
N PRO A 36 -4.27 20.17 -10.62
CA PRO A 36 -3.00 20.89 -10.48
C PRO A 36 -3.01 22.04 -9.45
N ASP A 37 -4.18 22.63 -9.20
CA ASP A 37 -4.35 23.77 -8.28
C ASP A 37 -4.93 23.34 -6.92
N ARG A 38 -4.87 22.05 -6.59
CA ARG A 38 -5.40 21.51 -5.33
C ARG A 38 -4.34 20.75 -4.55
N THR A 39 -4.19 21.11 -3.28
CA THR A 39 -3.59 20.24 -2.28
C THR A 39 -4.66 19.26 -1.81
N LEU A 40 -4.42 17.97 -2.03
CA LEU A 40 -5.23 16.89 -1.49
C LEU A 40 -4.87 16.71 -0.02
N HIS A 41 -5.88 16.56 0.82
CA HIS A 41 -5.75 16.19 2.23
C HIS A 41 -6.37 14.81 2.43
N GLY A 42 -5.91 14.10 3.44
CA GLY A 42 -6.46 12.80 3.77
C GLY A 42 -5.76 12.14 4.93
N ARG A 43 -5.96 10.84 5.05
CA ARG A 43 -5.34 10.00 6.07
C ARG A 43 -4.98 8.63 5.52
N THR A 44 -3.96 8.03 6.11
CA THR A 44 -3.51 6.69 5.73
C THR A 44 -3.06 5.95 6.98
N SER A 45 -3.41 4.68 7.10
CA SER A 45 -2.85 3.79 8.12
C SER A 45 -2.10 2.64 7.49
N PHE A 46 -1.05 2.20 8.16
CA PHE A 46 -0.32 0.99 7.84
C PHE A 46 -0.20 0.11 9.07
N ASP A 47 -0.54 -1.17 8.92
CA ASP A 47 -0.43 -2.16 10.00
C ASP A 47 0.13 -3.48 9.47
N TRP A 48 0.71 -4.26 10.39
CA TRP A 48 1.10 -5.63 10.09
C TRP A 48 -0.13 -6.53 9.95
N LEU A 49 -0.13 -7.37 8.93
CA LEU A 49 -1.18 -8.34 8.64
C LEU A 49 -0.62 -9.77 8.75
N GLU A 50 -1.45 -10.69 9.26
CA GLU A 50 -1.11 -12.11 9.42
C GLU A 50 0.22 -12.37 10.14
N GLY A 51 0.40 -11.76 11.32
CA GLY A 51 1.62 -11.93 12.13
C GLY A 51 2.87 -11.26 11.56
N GLY A 52 2.69 -10.34 10.60
CA GLY A 52 3.79 -9.63 9.92
C GLY A 52 4.23 -10.29 8.61
N ALA A 53 3.50 -11.30 8.13
CA ALA A 53 3.74 -11.90 6.82
C ALA A 53 3.49 -10.88 5.68
N TYR A 54 2.55 -9.96 5.90
CA TYR A 54 2.16 -8.90 4.98
C TYR A 54 2.02 -7.56 5.71
N LEU A 55 1.93 -6.48 4.96
CA LEU A 55 1.51 -5.17 5.45
C LEU A 55 0.15 -4.83 4.84
N ILE A 56 -0.75 -4.22 5.60
CA ILE A 56 -2.01 -3.68 5.10
C ILE A 56 -1.98 -2.16 5.18
N MET A 57 -2.51 -1.50 4.14
CA MET A 57 -2.70 -0.06 4.08
C MET A 57 -4.19 0.25 3.91
N HIS A 58 -4.68 1.23 4.64
CA HIS A 58 -5.97 1.88 4.36
C HIS A 58 -5.71 3.34 4.03
N SER A 59 -6.38 3.86 3.01
CA SER A 59 -6.21 5.23 2.53
C SER A 59 -7.56 5.89 2.30
N GLU A 60 -7.69 7.12 2.74
CA GLU A 60 -8.83 8.00 2.51
C GLU A 60 -8.30 9.38 2.10
N ILE A 61 -8.88 9.97 1.06
CA ILE A 61 -8.57 11.33 0.60
C ILE A 61 -9.88 12.11 0.63
N ASP A 62 -9.84 13.32 1.19
CA ASP A 62 -11.04 14.13 1.45
C ASP A 62 -11.71 14.67 0.17
N ASP A 63 -11.00 14.65 -0.97
CA ASP A 63 -11.56 15.03 -2.27
C ASP A 63 -12.42 13.88 -2.83
N PRO A 64 -13.72 14.10 -3.09
CA PRO A 64 -14.65 13.05 -3.53
C PRO A 64 -14.33 12.45 -4.92
N ASN A 65 -13.42 13.07 -5.69
CA ASN A 65 -12.96 12.52 -6.96
C ASN A 65 -11.89 11.44 -6.79
N VAL A 66 -11.34 11.29 -5.57
CA VAL A 66 -10.30 10.33 -5.25
C VAL A 66 -10.87 9.28 -4.31
N PRO A 67 -10.90 7.99 -4.70
CA PRO A 67 -11.56 6.98 -3.90
C PRO A 67 -10.75 6.60 -2.66
N SER A 68 -11.47 6.19 -1.63
CA SER A 68 -10.87 5.44 -0.52
C SER A 68 -10.49 4.03 -0.97
N GLY A 69 -9.40 3.50 -0.41
CA GLY A 69 -8.88 2.19 -0.82
C GLY A 69 -8.09 1.44 0.24
N VAL A 70 -7.98 0.13 0.03
CA VAL A 70 -7.23 -0.81 0.85
C VAL A 70 -6.17 -1.49 -0.03
N ALA A 71 -4.98 -1.73 0.52
CA ALA A 71 -3.95 -2.49 -0.16
C ALA A 71 -3.24 -3.47 0.77
N ILE A 72 -2.87 -4.64 0.26
CA ILE A 72 -2.03 -5.61 0.94
C ILE A 72 -0.70 -5.70 0.20
N PHE A 73 0.40 -5.47 0.91
CA PHE A 73 1.76 -5.54 0.41
C PHE A 73 2.38 -6.90 0.69
N GLY A 74 3.12 -7.42 -0.29
CA GLY A 74 3.90 -8.65 -0.17
C GLY A 74 5.22 -8.56 -0.92
N SER A 75 6.00 -9.62 -0.82
CA SER A 75 7.30 -9.76 -1.48
C SER A 75 7.40 -11.08 -2.24
N ASP A 76 8.22 -11.10 -3.28
CA ASP A 76 8.66 -12.31 -3.96
C ASP A 76 10.14 -12.55 -3.64
N ASP A 77 10.47 -13.73 -3.11
CA ASP A 77 11.81 -14.06 -2.62
C ASP A 77 12.79 -14.40 -3.75
N VAL A 78 12.32 -14.83 -4.91
CA VAL A 78 13.16 -15.13 -6.08
C VAL A 78 13.44 -13.85 -6.87
N ALA A 79 12.38 -13.09 -7.19
CA ALA A 79 12.47 -11.85 -7.94
C ALA A 79 13.04 -10.69 -7.10
N LYS A 80 13.02 -10.80 -5.77
CA LYS A 80 13.41 -9.74 -4.82
C LYS A 80 12.63 -8.44 -5.07
N LYS A 81 11.34 -8.57 -5.38
CA LYS A 81 10.44 -7.45 -5.67
C LYS A 81 9.29 -7.40 -4.68
N TYR A 82 8.75 -6.19 -4.48
CA TYR A 82 7.53 -5.97 -3.72
C TYR A 82 6.38 -5.70 -4.67
N SER A 83 5.19 -6.12 -4.28
CA SER A 83 3.96 -5.72 -4.96
C SER A 83 2.86 -5.52 -3.95
N MET A 84 1.80 -4.84 -4.38
CA MET A 84 0.58 -4.76 -3.60
C MET A 84 -0.65 -5.10 -4.45
N LEU A 85 -1.63 -5.71 -3.79
CA LEU A 85 -2.98 -5.86 -4.32
C LEU A 85 -3.85 -4.77 -3.69
N TYR A 86 -4.50 -3.99 -4.54
CA TYR A 86 -5.32 -2.84 -4.17
C TYR A 86 -6.79 -3.10 -4.53
N PHE A 87 -7.68 -2.58 -3.71
CA PHE A 87 -9.12 -2.49 -3.96
C PHE A 87 -9.66 -1.13 -3.49
N ASP A 88 -10.66 -0.59 -4.19
CA ASP A 88 -11.32 0.66 -3.81
C ASP A 88 -12.84 0.57 -3.75
N GLU A 89 -13.45 1.59 -3.15
CA GLU A 89 -14.90 1.65 -2.94
C GLU A 89 -15.74 1.64 -4.23
N ARG A 90 -15.11 1.80 -5.40
CA ARG A 90 -15.77 1.71 -6.72
C ARG A 90 -15.79 0.28 -7.25
N GLY A 91 -15.25 -0.69 -6.52
CA GLY A 91 -15.16 -2.08 -6.95
C GLY A 91 -13.95 -2.37 -7.84
N ILE A 92 -12.97 -1.47 -7.92
CA ILE A 92 -11.82 -1.61 -8.82
C ILE A 92 -10.67 -2.28 -8.10
N SER A 93 -10.16 -3.37 -8.69
CA SER A 93 -8.96 -4.08 -8.21
C SER A 93 -7.75 -3.80 -9.11
N ARG A 94 -6.57 -3.65 -8.51
CA ARG A 94 -5.31 -3.46 -9.25
C ARG A 94 -4.15 -4.17 -8.54
N LYS A 95 -3.15 -4.58 -9.34
CA LYS A 95 -1.81 -4.94 -8.85
C LYS A 95 -0.87 -3.77 -9.16
N TYR A 96 -0.04 -3.40 -8.20
CA TYR A 96 1.05 -2.45 -8.39
C TYR A 96 2.39 -3.09 -8.05
N GLU A 97 3.43 -2.68 -8.76
CA GLU A 97 4.82 -2.90 -8.37
C GLU A 97 5.20 -1.87 -7.31
N VAL A 98 6.03 -2.27 -6.34
CA VAL A 98 6.37 -1.45 -5.18
C VAL A 98 7.88 -1.40 -4.97
N THR A 99 8.38 -0.25 -4.54
CA THR A 99 9.75 -0.09 -4.03
C THR A 99 9.74 0.69 -2.73
N MET A 100 10.61 0.26 -1.81
CA MET A 100 10.93 0.98 -0.58
C MET A 100 12.42 1.31 -0.60
N THR A 101 12.78 2.59 -0.58
CA THR A 101 14.18 3.05 -0.54
C THR A 101 14.34 4.10 0.54
N GLY A 102 15.11 3.80 1.59
CA GLY A 102 15.11 4.62 2.80
C GLY A 102 13.71 4.69 3.39
N ASN A 103 13.17 5.90 3.51
CA ASN A 103 11.80 6.13 3.99
C ASN A 103 10.82 6.48 2.86
N GLN A 104 11.22 6.28 1.60
CA GLN A 104 10.40 6.60 0.44
C GLN A 104 9.71 5.35 -0.11
N LEU A 105 8.38 5.35 -0.06
CA LEU A 105 7.54 4.34 -0.67
C LEU A 105 7.11 4.82 -2.06
N LYS A 106 7.34 4.00 -3.08
CA LYS A 106 6.77 4.21 -4.43
C LYS A 106 6.01 2.99 -4.87
N TRP A 107 4.95 3.22 -5.62
CA TRP A 107 4.26 2.17 -6.35
C TRP A 107 3.76 2.67 -7.69
N TRP A 108 3.68 1.76 -8.64
CA TRP A 108 3.23 2.09 -9.99
C TRP A 108 2.65 0.87 -10.70
N ARG A 109 1.92 1.17 -11.78
CA ARG A 109 1.44 0.19 -12.75
C ARG A 109 1.59 0.79 -14.13
N ASP A 110 2.18 0.00 -15.02
CA ASP A 110 2.22 0.31 -16.45
C ASP A 110 1.08 -0.44 -17.13
N GLU A 111 0.05 0.31 -17.50
CA GLU A 111 -1.15 -0.19 -18.17
C GLU A 111 -1.50 0.81 -19.28
N PRO A 112 -1.54 0.40 -20.57
CA PRO A 112 -1.78 1.29 -21.69
C PRO A 112 -3.02 2.16 -21.55
N SER A 113 -4.09 1.61 -20.97
CA SER A 113 -5.35 2.34 -20.77
C SER A 113 -5.27 3.35 -19.62
N PHE A 114 -4.52 3.05 -18.57
CA PHE A 114 -4.41 3.91 -17.39
C PHE A 114 -3.21 3.52 -16.52
N SER A 115 -2.08 4.18 -16.77
CA SER A 115 -0.85 4.06 -15.99
C SER A 115 -0.86 5.00 -14.79
N GLN A 116 -0.31 4.56 -13.67
CA GLN A 116 -0.33 5.32 -12.43
C GLN A 116 1.01 5.22 -11.72
N ARG A 117 1.43 6.31 -11.08
CA ARG A 117 2.69 6.42 -10.32
C ARG A 117 2.42 7.23 -9.06
N PHE A 118 2.92 6.73 -7.94
CA PHE A 118 2.76 7.36 -6.64
C PHE A 118 4.09 7.37 -5.89
N THR A 119 4.26 8.36 -5.03
CA THR A 119 5.40 8.48 -4.13
C THR A 119 4.91 9.07 -2.82
N ILE A 120 5.26 8.42 -1.70
CA ILE A 120 5.13 8.96 -0.35
C ILE A 120 6.57 9.08 0.19
N ALA A 121 6.87 10.22 0.82
CA ALA A 121 8.20 10.56 1.35
C ALA A 121 8.07 11.32 2.67
#